data_AF-A0A7K7WTG2-F1
#
_entry.id   AF-A0A7K7WTG2-F1
#
_cell.length_a   1.000
_cell.length_b   1.000
_cell.length_c   1.000
_cell.angle_alpha   90.00
_cell.angle_beta   90.00
_cell.angle_gamma   90.00
#
_symmetry.space_group_name_H-M   'P 1'
#
loop_
_entity.id
_entity.type
_entity.pdbx_description
1 polymer ?
#
loop_
_entity_poly.entity_id
_entity_poly.type
_entity_poly.pdbx_seq_one_letter_code
_entity_poly.pdbx_strand_id
1 'polypeptide(L)' 'IVLQKVKILAKVETLNDLQKVLGALNWVRPVLDLTTEELHPLFQLLKGDPSLASP' A
#
# COMPACT_ATOMS: atom_id res chain seq x y z
N ILE A 1 15.45 -3.99 -20.56
CA ILE A 1 15.14 -3.75 -19.13
C ILE A 1 14.52 -5.02 -18.59
N VAL A 2 15.10 -5.63 -17.56
CA VAL A 2 14.54 -6.84 -16.93
C VAL A 2 13.49 -6.38 -15.92
N LEU A 3 12.25 -6.81 -16.11
CA LEU A 3 11.16 -6.49 -15.17
C LEU A 3 11.30 -7.40 -13.95
N GLN A 4 11.82 -6.87 -12.84
CA GLN A 4 11.94 -7.64 -11.60
C GLN A 4 10.57 -7.67 -10.90
N LYS A 5 9.91 -8.83 -10.94
CA LYS A 5 8.60 -9.02 -10.29
C LYS A 5 8.79 -9.10 -8.78
N VAL A 6 8.52 -8.01 -8.08
CA VAL A 6 8.44 -8.00 -6.62
C VAL A 6 7.04 -8.44 -6.21
N LYS A 7 6.95 -9.47 -5.36
CA LYS A 7 5.71 -9.88 -4.72
C LYS A 7 5.78 -9.48 -3.26
N ILE A 8 4.83 -8.66 -2.82
CA ILE A 8 4.64 -8.38 -1.40
C ILE A 8 3.67 -9.42 -0.87
N LEU A 9 4.18 -10.34 -0.05
CA LEU A 9 3.35 -11.27 0.71
C LEU A 9 3.05 -10.63 2.07
N ALA A 10 1.92 -9.93 2.15
CA ALA A 10 1.44 -9.34 3.38
C ALA A 10 0.00 -9.80 3.64
N LYS A 11 -0.24 -10.31 4.84
CA LYS A 11 -1.60 -10.50 5.36
C LYS A 11 -2.03 -9.16 5.95
N VAL A 12 -3.00 -8.50 5.32
CA VAL A 12 -3.52 -7.20 5.75
C VAL A 12 -4.88 -7.43 6.37
N GLU A 13 -4.96 -7.41 7.69
CA GLU A 13 -6.22 -7.58 8.44
C GLU A 13 -6.65 -6.29 9.13
N THR A 14 -5.71 -5.40 9.40
CA THR A 14 -5.96 -4.13 10.09
C THR A 14 -5.45 -2.94 9.30
N LEU A 15 -5.96 -1.75 9.62
CA LEU A 15 -5.44 -0.48 9.10
C LEU A 15 -3.95 -0.31 9.41
N ASN A 16 -3.51 -0.78 10.58
CA ASN A 16 -2.10 -0.75 10.99
C ASN A 16 -1.22 -1.66 10.11
N ASP A 17 -1.71 -2.84 9.69
CA ASP A 17 -0.97 -3.70 8.76
C ASP A 17 -0.82 -3.01 7.39
N LEU A 18 -1.88 -2.36 6.92
CA LEU A 18 -1.85 -1.58 5.69
C LEU A 18 -0.84 -0.43 5.76
N GLN A 19 -0.80 0.29 6.89
CA GLN A 19 0.19 1.36 7.13
C GLN A 19 1.62 0.85 7.09
N LYS A 20 1.91 -0.33 7.69
CA LYS A 20 3.24 -0.96 7.63
C LYS A 20 3.63 -1.35 6.21
N VAL A 21 2.69 -1.92 5.44
CA VAL A 21 2.91 -2.26 4.02
C VAL A 21 3.21 -1.00 3.22
N LEU A 22 2.46 0.09 3.42
CA LEU A 22 2.72 1.36 2.74
C LEU A 22 4.08 1.94 3.12
N GLY A 23 4.48 1.85 4.40
CA GLY A 23 5.80 2.27 4.85
C GLY A 23 6.92 1.50 4.14
N ALA A 24 6.80 0.19 4.03
CA ALA A 24 7.75 -0.66 3.29
C ALA A 24 7.79 -0.32 1.79
N LEU A 25 6.62 -0.09 1.17
CA LEU A 25 6.51 0.33 -0.24
C LEU A 25 7.17 1.67 -0.49
N ASN A 26 6.94 2.66 0.38
CA ASN A 26 7.59 3.96 0.28
C ASN A 26 9.12 3.86 0.41
N TRP A 27 9.62 2.91 1.21
CA TRP A 27 11.06 2.68 1.34
C TRP A 27 11.70 2.11 0.06
N VAL A 28 11.04 1.16 -0.62
CA VAL A 28 11.54 0.57 -1.87
C VAL A 28 11.22 1.38 -3.13
N ARG A 29 10.38 2.41 -3.02
CA ARG A 29 9.90 3.23 -4.14
C ARG A 29 10.99 3.74 -5.09
N PRO A 30 12.16 4.24 -4.63
CA PRO A 30 13.22 4.71 -5.52
C PRO A 30 13.86 3.60 -6.37
N VAL A 31 13.76 2.35 -5.93
CA VAL A 31 14.40 1.19 -6.56
C VAL A 31 13.47 0.50 -7.57
N LEU A 32 12.15 0.61 -7.34
CA LEU A 32 11.13 -0.12 -8.11
C LEU A 32 10.34 0.77 -9.08
N ASP A 33 10.67 2.07 -9.14
CA ASP A 33 9.98 3.06 -9.98
C ASP A 33 8.45 3.09 -9.77
N LEU A 34 8.04 2.88 -8.51
CA LEU A 34 6.62 2.85 -8.15
C LEU A 34 6.00 4.24 -8.23
N THR A 35 4.98 4.37 -9.06
CA THR A 35 4.23 5.60 -9.26
C THR A 35 3.20 5.81 -8.15
N THR A 36 2.79 7.06 -7.95
CA THR A 36 1.70 7.37 -7.01
C THR A 36 0.37 6.76 -7.47
N GLU A 37 0.16 6.61 -8.78
CA GLU A 37 -1.03 5.95 -9.32
C GLU A 37 -1.11 4.48 -8.95
N GLU A 38 0.01 3.75 -9.03
CA GLU A 38 0.05 2.33 -8.63
C GLU A 38 -0.24 2.14 -7.13
N LEU A 39 0.09 3.13 -6.30
CA LEU A 39 -0.20 3.12 -4.87
C LEU A 39 -1.58 3.70 -4.51
N HIS A 40 -2.31 4.26 -5.48
CA HIS A 40 -3.59 4.93 -5.25
C HIS A 40 -4.62 4.10 -4.49
N PRO A 41 -4.84 2.80 -4.82
CA PRO A 41 -5.79 1.97 -4.08
C PRO A 41 -5.46 1.85 -2.59
N LEU A 42 -4.17 1.81 -2.22
CA LEU A 42 -3.73 1.75 -0.82
C LEU A 42 -4.05 3.05 -0.08
N PHE A 43 -3.89 4.20 -0.73
CA PHE A 43 -4.26 5.49 -0.14
C PHE A 43 -5.77 5.62 0.08
N GLN A 44 -6.60 5.06 -0.81
CA GLN A 44 -8.06 5.04 -0.59
C GLN A 44 -8.43 4.16 0.60
N LEU A 45 -7.81 2.99 0.74
CA LEU A 45 -8.03 2.13 1.90
C LEU A 45 -7.58 2.79 3.21
N LEU A 46 -6.51 3.58 3.20
CA LEU A 46 -6.02 4.29 4.39
C LEU A 46 -6.92 5.43 4.87
N LYS A 47 -7.74 6.00 3.99
CA LYS A 47 -8.75 6.99 4.40
C LYS A 47 -9.82 6.38 5.31
N GLY A 48 -9.92 5.05 5.31
CA GLY A 48 -11.00 4.34 5.98
C GLY A 48 -12.35 4.58 5.29
N ASP A 49 -13.39 4.04 5.89
CA ASP A 49 -14.76 4.31 5.46
C ASP A 49 -15.27 5.57 6.19
N PRO A 50 -15.70 6.62 5.47
CA PRO A 50 -16.17 7.87 6.08
C PRO A 50 -17.56 7.73 6.75
N SER A 51 -18.21 6.58 6.61
CA SER A 51 -19.48 6.31 7.27
C SER A 51 -19.38 6.45 8.79
N LEU A 52 -20.30 7.21 9.38
CA LEU A 52 -20.44 7.28 10.84
C LEU A 52 -20.84 5.94 11.49
N ALA A 53 -21.27 4.97 10.66
CA ALA A 53 -21.58 3.61 11.08
C ALA A 53 -20.44 2.63 10.82
N SER A 54 -19.27 3.10 10.38
CA SER A 54 -18.10 2.24 10.27
C SER A 54 -17.65 1.81 11.68
N PRO A 55 -17.24 0.54 11.88
CA PRO A 55 -16.82 0.01 13.18
C PRO A 55 -15.69 0.79 13.86
#